data_AF-A0A8T4QJG6-F1
#
_entry.id   AF-A0A8T4QJG6-F1
#
_cell.length_a   1.000
_cell.length_b   1.000
_cell.length_c   1.000
_cell.angle_alpha   90.00
_cell.angle_beta   90.00
_cell.angle_gamma   90.00
#
_symmetry.space_group_name_H-M   'P 1'
#
loop_
_entity.id
_entity.type
_entity.pdbx_description
1 polymer ?
#
loop_
_entity_poly.entity_id
_entity_poly.type
_entity_poly.pdbx_seq_one_letter_code
_entity_poly.pdbx_strand_id
1 'polypeptide(L)'
;MTNNTLRQRLEQPHTYTPSYLIDTNVLIRLSALAHAFYGATRNSRTYLADYKERLDRELSPNPEGLNPAELILLPRFQEILSTTDPGTIESKLTLPWAYGVTVTMGGALCALCSFADAHKGTIPAEYFPVELSFKFIDLVQRASKDRGKPLDLADQYILALEQVDYNPLAAAILAHSAFRLAGRNRDTRVHPDFNLDLDRRVSIANSVAHFYMDPLSRKDPLGDTYHYWAQYSAGMIAHFKRKDTPVKSKFFYLFFYNGANMMHLVHDKMLGNAVLFGLHKKVDRLGLRMGVKIAEWIESRSAI
;
A
#
# COMPACT_ATOMS: atom_id res chain seq x y z
N MET A 1 -21.07 22.12 -1.39
CA MET A 1 -21.67 21.06 -0.54
C MET A 1 -20.72 19.86 -0.29
N THR A 2 -19.43 19.92 -0.67
CA THR A 2 -18.49 18.78 -0.60
C THR A 2 -17.69 18.68 0.72
N ASN A 3 -17.50 19.78 1.45
CA ASN A 3 -16.62 19.80 2.64
C ASN A 3 -17.20 19.10 3.88
N ASN A 4 -18.52 19.15 4.11
CA ASN A 4 -19.12 18.53 5.30
C ASN A 4 -18.99 17.00 5.30
N THR A 5 -19.09 16.36 4.14
CA THR A 5 -18.96 14.89 4.01
C THR A 5 -17.51 14.42 4.17
N LEU A 6 -16.52 15.20 3.72
CA LEU A 6 -15.10 14.90 3.91
C LEU A 6 -14.69 15.08 5.37
N ARG A 7 -15.12 16.20 5.97
CA ARG A 7 -14.87 16.52 7.38
C ARG A 7 -15.44 15.43 8.30
N GLN A 8 -16.69 15.04 8.13
CA GLN A 8 -17.32 13.96 8.91
C GLN A 8 -16.57 12.63 8.86
N ARG A 9 -15.82 12.33 7.80
CA ARG A 9 -15.06 11.08 7.65
C ARG A 9 -13.69 11.13 8.30
N LEU A 10 -13.00 12.25 8.12
CA LEU A 10 -11.75 12.48 8.83
C LEU A 10 -12.02 12.65 10.33
N GLU A 11 -13.19 13.18 10.70
CA GLU A 11 -13.70 13.25 12.07
C GLU A 11 -14.06 11.90 12.64
N GLN A 12 -14.64 10.99 11.84
CA GLN A 12 -14.92 9.64 12.30
C GLN A 12 -13.59 8.97 12.65
N PRO A 13 -13.36 8.72 13.95
CA PRO A 13 -12.41 7.70 14.32
C PRO A 13 -12.71 6.45 13.49
N HIS A 14 -11.70 5.73 13.00
CA HIS A 14 -11.84 4.28 13.03
C HIS A 14 -11.90 3.88 14.52
N THR A 15 -13.01 4.17 15.20
CA THR A 15 -13.32 3.68 16.54
C THR A 15 -13.73 2.24 16.35
N TYR A 16 -12.71 1.40 16.25
CA TYR A 16 -12.85 0.05 16.72
C TYR A 16 -12.83 0.13 18.25
N THR A 17 -13.95 -0.20 18.89
CA THR A 17 -13.99 -0.41 20.33
C THR A 17 -13.08 -1.62 20.61
N PRO A 18 -11.99 -1.48 21.38
CA PRO A 18 -11.10 -2.59 21.64
C PRO A 18 -11.79 -3.56 22.59
N SER A 19 -12.47 -4.56 22.02
CA SER A 19 -12.55 -5.86 22.66
C SER A 19 -11.73 -6.82 21.81
N TYR A 20 -10.95 -7.63 22.51
CA TYR A 20 -10.03 -8.66 22.02
C TYR A 20 -8.60 -8.17 21.77
N LEU A 21 -7.75 -8.46 22.76
CA LEU A 21 -6.35 -8.81 22.54
C LEU A 21 -6.29 -9.77 21.34
N ILE A 22 -5.89 -9.28 20.17
CA ILE A 22 -5.39 -10.17 19.14
C ILE A 22 -4.05 -10.64 19.66
N ASP A 23 -4.10 -11.77 20.38
CA ASP A 23 -2.93 -12.54 20.80
C ASP A 23 -1.98 -12.61 19.60
N THR A 24 -0.68 -12.43 19.80
CA THR A 24 0.34 -12.66 18.76
C THR A 24 0.21 -14.06 18.16
N ASN A 25 -0.35 -15.00 18.94
CA ASN A 25 -0.78 -16.31 18.44
C ASN A 25 -1.93 -16.26 17.44
N VAL A 26 -2.74 -15.21 17.33
CA VAL A 26 -3.79 -15.02 16.30
C VAL A 26 -3.22 -14.55 14.97
N LEU A 27 -2.15 -13.74 14.94
CA LEU A 27 -1.42 -13.44 13.70
C LEU A 27 -0.61 -14.66 13.22
N ILE A 28 -0.02 -15.41 14.16
CA ILE A 28 0.58 -16.73 13.89
C ILE A 28 -0.51 -17.75 13.55
N ARG A 29 -1.73 -17.66 14.09
CA ARG A 29 -2.89 -18.47 13.69
C ARG A 29 -3.56 -17.96 12.41
N LEU A 30 -3.31 -16.74 11.93
CA LEU A 30 -3.65 -16.27 10.59
C LEU A 30 -2.62 -16.77 9.57
N SER A 31 -1.36 -16.92 9.98
CA SER A 31 -0.38 -17.75 9.28
C SER A 31 -0.77 -19.24 9.34
N ALA A 32 -1.34 -19.73 10.45
CA ALA A 32 -1.89 -21.08 10.56
C ALA A 32 -3.26 -21.22 9.85
N LEU A 33 -4.00 -20.13 9.62
CA LEU A 33 -5.23 -20.08 8.83
C LEU A 33 -4.88 -20.01 7.35
N ALA A 34 -3.80 -19.34 6.97
CA ALA A 34 -3.20 -19.45 5.64
C ALA A 34 -2.67 -20.88 5.38
N HIS A 35 -2.15 -21.55 6.42
CA HIS A 35 -1.89 -23.00 6.38
C HIS A 35 -3.18 -23.86 6.41
N ALA A 36 -4.25 -23.44 7.10
CA ALA A 36 -5.52 -24.18 7.19
C ALA A 36 -6.43 -24.00 5.96
N PHE A 37 -6.34 -22.87 5.25
CA PHE A 37 -6.94 -22.64 3.93
C PHE A 37 -6.33 -23.54 2.85
N TYR A 38 -5.14 -24.10 3.10
CA TYR A 38 -4.42 -24.96 2.15
C TYR A 38 -4.22 -26.42 2.62
N GLY A 39 -4.46 -26.76 3.90
CA GLY A 39 -3.96 -28.04 4.44
C GLY A 39 -4.90 -28.95 5.23
N ALA A 40 -6.10 -28.53 5.68
CA ALA A 40 -6.81 -29.30 6.72
C ALA A 40 -8.35 -29.38 6.64
N THR A 41 -8.96 -29.47 5.45
CA THR A 41 -10.33 -30.03 5.35
C THR A 41 -10.46 -31.04 4.22
N ARG A 42 -10.80 -32.28 4.59
CA ARG A 42 -10.86 -33.48 3.74
C ARG A 42 -11.94 -33.49 2.65
N ASN A 43 -12.73 -32.42 2.50
CA ASN A 43 -13.79 -32.31 1.47
C ASN A 43 -13.57 -31.16 0.46
N SER A 44 -12.35 -30.65 0.35
CA SER A 44 -12.03 -29.42 -0.39
C SER A 44 -11.54 -29.61 -1.82
N ARG A 45 -11.47 -30.82 -2.40
CA ARG A 45 -10.86 -31.01 -3.73
C ARG A 45 -11.55 -30.22 -4.86
N THR A 46 -12.88 -30.17 -4.88
CA THR A 46 -13.64 -29.42 -5.88
C THR A 46 -13.60 -27.91 -5.63
N TYR A 47 -13.66 -27.47 -4.37
CA TYR A 47 -13.58 -26.04 -4.05
C TYR A 47 -12.16 -25.48 -4.16
N LEU A 48 -11.13 -26.30 -3.90
CA LEU A 48 -9.73 -26.00 -4.21
C LEU A 48 -9.47 -26.06 -5.70
N ALA A 49 -10.12 -26.92 -6.47
CA ALA A 49 -10.01 -26.90 -7.93
C ALA A 49 -10.67 -25.62 -8.49
N ASP A 50 -11.88 -25.27 -8.07
CA ASP A 50 -12.58 -24.04 -8.48
C ASP A 50 -11.88 -22.78 -7.99
N TYR A 51 -11.37 -22.76 -6.75
CA TYR A 51 -10.64 -21.62 -6.21
C TYR A 51 -9.23 -21.57 -6.77
N LYS A 52 -8.51 -22.69 -6.96
CA LYS A 52 -7.24 -22.70 -7.70
C LYS A 52 -7.45 -22.34 -9.16
N GLU A 53 -8.56 -22.68 -9.79
CA GLU A 53 -8.87 -22.27 -11.16
C GLU A 53 -9.27 -20.80 -11.22
N ARG A 54 -10.02 -20.27 -10.22
CA ARG A 54 -10.28 -18.82 -10.08
C ARG A 54 -9.03 -18.05 -9.72
N LEU A 55 -8.20 -18.57 -8.82
CA LEU A 55 -6.93 -17.99 -8.42
C LEU A 55 -5.96 -18.12 -9.59
N ASP A 56 -5.90 -19.22 -10.32
CA ASP A 56 -5.11 -19.38 -11.55
C ASP A 56 -5.74 -18.63 -12.73
N ARG A 57 -6.99 -18.11 -12.67
CA ARG A 57 -7.55 -17.12 -13.62
C ARG A 57 -7.31 -15.68 -13.18
N GLU A 58 -7.32 -15.41 -11.87
CA GLU A 58 -7.07 -14.10 -11.25
C GLU A 58 -5.56 -13.80 -11.08
N LEU A 59 -4.75 -14.86 -10.99
CA LEU A 59 -3.28 -14.94 -10.95
C LEU A 59 -2.69 -15.52 -12.23
N SER A 60 -3.48 -16.18 -13.10
CA SER A 60 -3.07 -16.12 -14.50
C SER A 60 -2.97 -14.64 -14.75
N PRO A 61 -1.82 -14.14 -15.21
CA PRO A 61 -1.88 -12.90 -15.94
C PRO A 61 -2.98 -13.18 -16.96
N ASN A 62 -4.11 -12.48 -16.91
CA ASN A 62 -4.81 -12.29 -18.16
C ASN A 62 -3.75 -11.59 -19.01
N PRO A 63 -3.12 -12.27 -19.99
CA PRO A 63 -1.96 -11.75 -20.70
C PRO A 63 -2.38 -10.60 -21.63
N GLU A 64 -3.66 -10.30 -21.71
CA GLU A 64 -4.24 -9.41 -22.71
C GLU A 64 -4.91 -8.22 -22.04
N GLY A 65 -4.09 -7.29 -21.58
CA GLY A 65 -4.53 -5.92 -21.31
C GLY A 65 -4.10 -5.34 -19.97
N LEU A 66 -3.39 -4.22 -20.05
CA LEU A 66 -3.41 -3.22 -18.99
C LEU A 66 -4.88 -2.82 -18.76
N ASN A 67 -5.33 -2.77 -17.50
CA ASN A 67 -6.63 -2.17 -17.21
C ASN A 67 -6.59 -0.67 -17.60
N PRO A 68 -7.74 -0.01 -17.82
CA PRO A 68 -7.76 1.39 -18.27
C PRO A 68 -6.94 2.35 -17.40
N ALA A 69 -6.86 2.09 -16.08
CA ALA A 69 -6.05 2.90 -15.19
C ALA A 69 -4.54 2.66 -15.37
N GLU A 70 -4.14 1.39 -15.58
CA GLU A 70 -2.76 1.03 -15.86
C GLU A 70 -2.30 1.56 -17.23
N LEU A 71 -3.18 1.60 -18.24
CA LEU A 71 -2.90 2.19 -19.55
C LEU A 71 -2.52 3.67 -19.46
N ILE A 72 -3.05 4.38 -18.48
CA ILE A 72 -2.78 5.81 -18.26
C ILE A 72 -1.57 6.00 -17.33
N LEU A 73 -1.50 5.25 -16.24
CA LEU A 73 -0.47 5.45 -15.21
C LEU A 73 0.88 4.86 -15.61
N LEU A 74 0.91 3.70 -16.26
CA LEU A 74 2.18 3.02 -16.57
C LEU A 74 3.10 3.86 -17.47
N PRO A 75 2.63 4.43 -18.59
CA PRO A 75 3.51 5.28 -19.42
C PRO A 75 4.04 6.49 -18.67
N ARG A 76 3.22 7.12 -17.81
CA ARG A 76 3.64 8.29 -17.01
C ARG A 76 4.72 7.91 -16.01
N PHE A 77 4.58 6.78 -15.30
CA PHE A 77 5.59 6.32 -14.35
C PHE A 77 6.89 5.93 -15.08
N GLN A 78 6.79 5.30 -16.25
CA GLN A 78 7.96 4.97 -17.07
C GLN A 78 8.66 6.22 -17.60
N GLU A 79 7.92 7.25 -18.01
CA GLU A 79 8.45 8.55 -18.43
C GLU A 79 9.20 9.21 -17.28
N ILE A 80 8.59 9.30 -16.10
CA ILE A 80 9.22 9.84 -14.88
C ILE A 80 10.55 9.13 -14.62
N LEU A 81 10.54 7.80 -14.60
CA LEU A 81 11.74 7.01 -14.30
C LEU A 81 12.76 7.01 -15.44
N SER A 82 12.36 7.30 -16.68
CA SER A 82 13.30 7.38 -17.81
C SER A 82 14.26 8.56 -17.72
N THR A 83 13.90 9.57 -16.91
CA THR A 83 14.75 10.72 -16.61
C THR A 83 15.64 10.51 -15.38
N THR A 84 15.50 9.36 -14.71
CA THR A 84 16.31 8.95 -13.56
C THR A 84 17.51 8.15 -14.03
N ASP A 85 18.72 8.46 -13.53
CA ASP A 85 19.96 7.76 -13.91
C ASP A 85 19.88 6.25 -13.60
N PRO A 86 20.06 5.36 -14.60
CA PRO A 86 20.08 3.91 -14.39
C PRO A 86 21.10 3.43 -13.35
N GLY A 87 22.18 4.18 -13.12
CA GLY A 87 23.24 3.85 -12.16
C GLY A 87 22.82 3.96 -10.68
N THR A 88 21.73 4.65 -10.36
CA THR A 88 21.18 4.78 -8.99
C THR A 88 20.34 3.57 -8.56
N ILE A 89 20.14 2.62 -9.48
CA ILE A 89 19.26 1.48 -9.32
C ILE A 89 19.88 0.35 -8.47
N GLU A 90 21.19 0.33 -8.17
CA GLU A 90 21.83 -0.75 -7.38
C GLU A 90 21.30 -0.91 -5.95
N SER A 91 20.54 0.08 -5.47
CA SER A 91 20.01 0.16 -4.11
C SER A 91 18.51 -0.17 -4.02
N LYS A 92 17.93 -0.93 -5.00
CA LYS A 92 16.48 -1.23 -5.16
C LYS A 92 15.71 -1.64 -3.90
N LEU A 93 16.42 -2.10 -2.88
CA LEU A 93 15.90 -2.60 -1.62
C LEU A 93 16.61 -1.95 -0.42
N THR A 94 17.13 -0.75 -0.56
CA THR A 94 17.72 0.02 0.55
C THR A 94 16.86 1.24 0.84
N LEU A 95 16.89 1.71 2.07
CA LEU A 95 16.18 2.90 2.51
C LEU A 95 17.20 4.00 2.84
N PRO A 96 17.25 5.12 2.08
CA PRO A 96 18.32 6.12 2.24
C PRO A 96 18.26 6.85 3.58
N TRP A 97 17.06 7.02 4.15
CA TRP A 97 16.86 7.63 5.47
C TRP A 97 17.25 6.72 6.65
N ALA A 98 17.39 5.42 6.41
CA ALA A 98 17.79 4.44 7.42
C ALA A 98 19.16 3.88 7.02
N TYR A 99 20.17 4.76 6.99
CA TYR A 99 21.57 4.52 6.57
C TYR A 99 21.95 3.03 6.38
N GLY A 100 21.83 2.52 5.16
CA GLY A 100 22.27 1.17 4.76
C GLY A 100 21.33 0.01 5.15
N VAL A 101 20.13 0.28 5.67
CA VAL A 101 19.16 -0.76 6.00
C VAL A 101 18.60 -1.40 4.73
N THR A 102 18.73 -2.72 4.65
CA THR A 102 18.16 -3.53 3.58
C THR A 102 16.72 -3.94 3.89
N VAL A 103 15.82 -3.68 2.96
CA VAL A 103 14.43 -4.10 2.97
C VAL A 103 14.35 -5.63 2.95
N THR A 104 13.78 -6.18 4.02
CA THR A 104 13.40 -7.59 4.10
C THR A 104 11.91 -7.75 3.81
N MET A 105 11.50 -8.90 3.25
CA MET A 105 10.06 -9.18 3.07
C MET A 105 9.30 -9.22 4.40
N GLY A 106 9.94 -9.73 5.47
CA GLY A 106 9.33 -9.77 6.80
C GLY A 106 9.10 -8.36 7.38
N GLY A 107 10.13 -7.50 7.32
CA GLY A 107 10.02 -6.11 7.73
C GLY A 107 8.98 -5.34 6.90
N ALA A 108 8.98 -5.53 5.58
CA ALA A 108 8.00 -4.91 4.69
C ALA A 108 6.56 -5.40 4.97
N LEU A 109 6.37 -6.70 5.22
CA LEU A 109 5.06 -7.26 5.59
C LEU A 109 4.55 -6.57 6.87
N CYS A 110 5.40 -6.50 7.90
CA CYS A 110 5.06 -5.87 9.16
C CYS A 110 4.79 -4.36 8.98
N ALA A 111 5.62 -3.63 8.23
CA ALA A 111 5.43 -2.20 8.03
C ALA A 111 4.17 -1.89 7.20
N LEU A 112 4.03 -2.49 6.02
CA LEU A 112 3.01 -2.15 5.04
C LEU A 112 1.62 -2.73 5.39
N CYS A 113 1.54 -3.86 6.10
CA CYS A 113 0.25 -4.46 6.51
C CYS A 113 -0.22 -4.04 7.89
N SER A 114 0.62 -3.43 8.73
CA SER A 114 0.23 -3.13 10.10
C SER A 114 -0.93 -2.15 10.14
N PHE A 115 -2.11 -2.64 10.54
CA PHE A 115 -3.13 -1.84 11.18
C PHE A 115 -2.61 -1.47 12.57
N ALA A 116 -1.86 -0.38 12.64
CA ALA A 116 -1.15 0.04 13.84
C ALA A 116 -2.09 0.51 14.98
N ASP A 117 -3.39 0.28 14.87
CA ASP A 117 -4.35 0.51 15.94
C ASP A 117 -4.74 -0.78 16.70
N ALA A 118 -4.53 -1.98 16.13
CA ALA A 118 -5.15 -3.22 16.63
C ALA A 118 -4.17 -4.29 17.17
N HIS A 119 -2.85 -4.08 17.07
CA HIS A 119 -1.86 -5.13 17.39
C HIS A 119 -0.70 -4.61 18.23
N LYS A 120 -0.39 -5.26 19.37
CA LYS A 120 0.75 -4.93 20.25
C LYS A 120 2.15 -5.24 19.66
N GLY A 121 2.25 -5.61 18.39
CA GLY A 121 3.52 -5.93 17.75
C GLY A 121 4.41 -4.71 17.53
N THR A 122 5.73 -4.93 17.56
CA THR A 122 6.73 -3.93 17.19
C THR A 122 6.57 -3.54 15.71
N ILE A 123 6.50 -2.24 15.43
CA ILE A 123 6.47 -1.73 14.06
C ILE A 123 7.92 -1.49 13.62
N PRO A 124 8.32 -1.97 12.42
CA PRO A 124 9.65 -1.68 11.86
C PRO A 124 9.79 -0.17 11.56
N ALA A 125 10.27 0.60 12.53
CA ALA A 125 10.35 2.06 12.47
C ALA A 125 11.27 2.53 11.33
N GLU A 126 12.25 1.73 10.93
CA GLU A 126 13.16 1.98 9.82
C GLU A 126 12.45 2.15 8.45
N TYR A 127 11.21 1.66 8.32
CA TYR A 127 10.39 1.84 7.12
C TYR A 127 9.61 3.17 7.09
N PHE A 128 9.60 3.93 8.19
CA PHE A 128 8.79 5.15 8.34
C PHE A 128 9.68 6.37 8.59
N PRO A 129 10.05 7.12 7.54
CA PRO A 129 10.83 8.34 7.72
C PRO A 129 9.93 9.48 8.21
N VAL A 130 9.77 9.59 9.52
CA VAL A 130 8.83 10.51 10.20
C VAL A 130 8.99 11.95 9.70
N GLU A 131 10.17 12.55 9.86
CA GLU A 131 10.43 13.93 9.45
C GLU A 131 10.24 14.15 7.94
N LEU A 132 10.69 13.18 7.13
CA LEU A 132 10.56 13.25 5.67
C LEU A 132 9.09 13.17 5.25
N SER A 133 8.28 12.39 5.97
CA SER A 133 6.84 12.26 5.73
C SER A 133 6.11 13.58 5.91
N PHE A 134 6.44 14.35 6.97
CA PHE A 134 5.90 15.71 7.15
C PHE A 134 6.35 16.66 6.03
N LYS A 135 7.66 16.69 5.73
CA LYS A 135 8.22 17.52 4.65
C LYS A 135 7.56 17.22 3.30
N PHE A 136 7.33 15.94 3.01
CA PHE A 136 6.69 15.49 1.79
C PHE A 136 5.22 15.91 1.71
N ILE A 137 4.45 15.83 2.80
CA ILE A 137 3.07 16.35 2.85
C ILE A 137 3.04 17.84 2.56
N ASP A 138 3.94 18.61 3.18
CA ASP A 138 4.03 20.06 2.96
C ASP A 138 4.39 20.39 1.51
N LEU A 139 5.23 19.57 0.88
CA LEU A 139 5.59 19.68 -0.54
C LEU A 139 4.39 19.39 -1.44
N VAL A 140 3.64 18.31 -1.18
CA VAL A 140 2.43 17.94 -1.93
C VAL A 140 1.39 19.06 -1.90
N GLN A 141 1.15 19.66 -0.73
CA GLN A 141 0.19 20.76 -0.61
C GLN A 141 0.63 22.02 -1.34
N ARG A 142 1.91 22.40 -1.23
CA ARG A 142 2.46 23.55 -1.97
C ARG A 142 2.35 23.33 -3.47
N ALA A 143 2.81 22.19 -3.96
CA ALA A 143 2.73 21.85 -5.38
C ALA A 143 1.27 21.77 -5.89
N SER A 144 0.33 21.28 -5.08
CA SER A 144 -1.09 21.31 -5.42
C SER A 144 -1.62 22.73 -5.57
N LYS A 145 -1.27 23.62 -4.63
CA LYS A 145 -1.65 25.03 -4.66
C LYS A 145 -1.06 25.74 -5.88
N ASP A 146 0.23 25.55 -6.14
CA ASP A 146 0.95 26.21 -7.24
C ASP A 146 0.40 25.78 -8.61
N ARG A 147 -0.01 24.51 -8.73
CA ARG A 147 -0.64 23.98 -9.96
C ARG A 147 -2.14 24.26 -10.05
N GLY A 148 -2.76 24.80 -9.00
CA GLY A 148 -4.20 25.05 -8.94
C GLY A 148 -5.07 23.79 -9.00
N LYS A 149 -4.53 22.60 -8.71
CA LYS A 149 -5.26 21.33 -8.76
C LYS A 149 -4.73 20.30 -7.74
N PRO A 150 -5.56 19.34 -7.29
CA PRO A 150 -5.07 18.19 -6.53
C PRO A 150 -4.05 17.36 -7.32
N LEU A 151 -3.05 16.81 -6.64
CA LEU A 151 -2.00 16.00 -7.25
C LEU A 151 -2.42 14.54 -7.41
N ASP A 152 -2.19 14.00 -8.60
CA ASP A 152 -2.38 12.57 -8.88
C ASP A 152 -1.18 11.72 -8.45
N LEU A 153 -1.28 10.40 -8.63
CA LEU A 153 -0.23 9.46 -8.21
C LEU A 153 1.11 9.71 -8.90
N ALA A 154 1.11 10.10 -10.17
CA ALA A 154 2.35 10.37 -10.90
C ALA A 154 2.99 11.67 -10.39
N ASP A 155 2.19 12.69 -10.13
CA ASP A 155 2.64 13.95 -9.52
C ASP A 155 3.26 13.71 -8.14
N GLN A 156 2.61 12.91 -7.31
CA GLN A 156 3.12 12.53 -5.98
C GLN A 156 4.44 11.76 -6.09
N TYR A 157 4.56 10.85 -7.07
CA TYR A 157 5.75 10.01 -7.24
C TYR A 157 6.98 10.81 -7.64
N ILE A 158 6.83 11.79 -8.55
CA ILE A 158 7.92 12.71 -8.94
C ILE A 158 8.45 13.43 -7.71
N LEU A 159 7.55 14.05 -6.94
CA LEU A 159 7.94 14.77 -5.73
C LEU A 159 8.60 13.84 -4.71
N ALA A 160 8.15 12.60 -4.59
CA ALA A 160 8.73 11.64 -3.66
C ALA A 160 10.13 11.23 -4.09
N LEU A 161 10.36 10.96 -5.39
CA LEU A 161 11.66 10.62 -5.96
C LEU A 161 12.72 11.68 -5.64
N GLU A 162 12.37 12.95 -5.79
CA GLU A 162 13.26 14.08 -5.46
C GLU A 162 13.68 14.12 -3.98
N GLN A 163 12.89 13.53 -3.08
CA GLN A 163 13.19 13.49 -1.65
C GLN A 163 14.06 12.29 -1.23
N VAL A 164 14.27 11.32 -2.12
CA VAL A 164 14.90 10.04 -1.77
C VAL A 164 16.02 9.66 -2.74
N ASP A 165 16.73 10.66 -3.26
CA ASP A 165 17.82 10.51 -4.22
C ASP A 165 17.40 9.66 -5.43
N TYR A 166 16.16 9.87 -5.88
CA TYR A 166 15.52 9.16 -6.99
C TYR A 166 15.44 7.63 -6.84
N ASN A 167 15.52 7.08 -5.61
CA ASN A 167 15.28 5.66 -5.37
C ASN A 167 13.77 5.31 -5.53
N PRO A 168 13.38 4.49 -6.53
CA PRO A 168 11.98 4.22 -6.84
C PRO A 168 11.17 3.56 -5.71
N LEU A 169 11.76 2.59 -5.00
CA LEU A 169 11.08 1.91 -3.91
C LEU A 169 10.96 2.83 -2.68
N ALA A 170 12.03 3.56 -2.36
CA ALA A 170 12.04 4.50 -1.25
C ALA A 170 11.00 5.61 -1.46
N ALA A 171 10.82 6.09 -2.69
CA ALA A 171 9.80 7.08 -3.05
C ALA A 171 8.39 6.55 -2.76
N ALA A 172 8.11 5.30 -3.13
CA ALA A 172 6.83 4.66 -2.85
C ALA A 172 6.57 4.45 -1.34
N ILE A 173 7.61 4.06 -0.58
CA ILE A 173 7.51 3.88 0.87
C ILE A 173 7.32 5.23 1.58
N LEU A 174 8.01 6.28 1.15
CA LEU A 174 7.82 7.65 1.65
C LEU A 174 6.38 8.11 1.41
N ALA A 175 5.86 7.94 0.19
CA ALA A 175 4.49 8.29 -0.15
C ALA A 175 3.49 7.51 0.71
N HIS A 176 3.69 6.19 0.87
CA HIS A 176 2.88 5.38 1.79
C HIS A 176 2.90 5.94 3.22
N SER A 177 4.09 6.18 3.78
CA SER A 177 4.28 6.66 5.16
C SER A 177 3.55 8.00 5.39
N ALA A 178 3.74 8.95 4.47
CA ALA A 178 3.12 10.27 4.53
C ALA A 178 1.59 10.24 4.43
N PHE A 179 1.03 9.54 3.45
CA PHE A 179 -0.43 9.49 3.31
C PHE A 179 -1.09 8.61 4.37
N ARG A 180 -0.36 7.63 4.91
CA ARG A 180 -0.80 6.83 6.06
C ARG A 180 -0.91 7.70 7.31
N LEU A 181 0.12 8.52 7.58
CA LEU A 181 0.08 9.54 8.64
C LEU A 181 -1.18 10.41 8.52
N ALA A 182 -1.43 10.97 7.34
CA ALA A 182 -2.58 11.86 7.12
C ALA A 182 -3.94 11.14 7.17
N GLY A 183 -4.04 9.95 6.57
CA GLY A 183 -5.26 9.16 6.47
C GLY A 183 -5.69 8.57 7.80
N ARG A 184 -4.77 7.91 8.51
CA ARG A 184 -5.06 7.21 9.77
C ARG A 184 -4.95 8.12 10.99
N ASN A 185 -3.91 8.95 11.02
CA ASN A 185 -3.67 9.93 12.08
C ASN A 185 -3.73 9.39 13.52
N ARG A 186 -3.26 8.16 13.70
CA ARG A 186 -3.31 7.41 14.98
C ARG A 186 -2.08 6.53 15.21
N ASP A 187 -1.06 6.70 14.38
CA ASP A 187 0.15 5.86 14.40
C ASP A 187 1.18 6.39 15.42
N THR A 188 0.75 6.79 16.62
CA THR A 188 1.62 7.31 17.69
C THR A 188 2.64 6.29 18.21
N ARG A 189 2.45 5.02 17.84
CA ARG A 189 3.39 3.91 18.11
C ARG A 189 4.52 3.84 17.09
N VAL A 190 4.36 4.45 15.92
CA VAL A 190 5.46 4.70 14.98
C VAL A 190 6.27 5.89 15.50
N HIS A 191 5.58 6.99 15.81
CA HIS A 191 6.20 8.18 16.42
C HIS A 191 5.15 9.02 17.16
N PRO A 192 5.43 9.57 18.36
CA PRO A 192 4.45 10.38 19.10
C PRO A 192 3.90 11.58 18.29
N ASP A 193 4.70 12.13 17.38
CA ASP A 193 4.32 13.28 16.55
C ASP A 193 3.35 12.92 15.41
N PHE A 194 3.03 11.65 15.17
CA PHE A 194 2.06 11.23 14.14
C PHE A 194 0.61 11.52 14.54
N ASN A 195 0.34 12.80 14.81
CA ASN A 195 -0.94 13.35 15.23
C ASN A 195 -1.14 14.75 14.63
N LEU A 196 -1.91 14.81 13.56
CA LEU A 196 -2.35 16.00 12.85
C LEU A 196 -3.75 16.39 13.33
N ASP A 197 -4.02 17.69 13.44
CA ASP A 197 -5.40 18.14 13.63
C ASP A 197 -6.27 17.86 12.39
N LEU A 198 -7.58 17.93 12.59
CA LEU A 198 -8.56 17.65 11.53
C LEU A 198 -8.44 18.61 10.34
N ASP A 199 -8.23 19.90 10.60
CA ASP A 199 -8.20 20.93 9.56
C ASP A 199 -6.98 20.71 8.64
N ARG A 200 -5.85 20.32 9.23
CA ARG A 200 -4.66 19.88 8.53
C ARG A 200 -4.96 18.67 7.66
N ARG A 201 -5.65 17.64 8.19
CA ARG A 201 -6.02 16.46 7.40
C ARG A 201 -6.96 16.79 6.24
N VAL A 202 -7.95 17.65 6.45
CA VAL A 202 -8.86 18.12 5.38
C VAL A 202 -8.07 18.86 4.31
N SER A 203 -7.14 19.73 4.73
CA SER A 203 -6.27 20.46 3.82
C SER A 203 -5.40 19.52 2.97
N ILE A 204 -4.83 18.47 3.57
CA ILE A 204 -4.05 17.44 2.83
C ILE A 204 -4.96 16.66 1.88
N ALA A 205 -6.13 16.22 2.33
CA ALA A 205 -7.09 15.49 1.49
C ALA A 205 -7.49 16.29 0.23
N ASN A 206 -7.63 17.61 0.34
CA ASN A 206 -7.93 18.48 -0.80
C ASN A 206 -6.76 18.67 -1.78
N SER A 207 -5.53 18.35 -1.36
CA SER A 207 -4.34 18.40 -2.22
C SER A 207 -4.08 17.10 -3.00
N VAL A 208 -4.88 16.06 -2.76
CA VAL A 208 -4.72 14.71 -3.33
C VAL A 208 -5.88 14.41 -4.26
N ALA A 209 -5.58 14.01 -5.49
CA ALA A 209 -6.61 13.63 -6.46
C ALA A 209 -7.31 12.34 -6.03
N HIS A 210 -8.61 12.25 -6.31
CA HIS A 210 -9.39 11.04 -6.05
C HIS A 210 -9.10 9.94 -7.07
N PHE A 211 -9.23 8.68 -6.65
CA PHE A 211 -9.23 7.55 -7.57
C PHE A 211 -10.52 7.53 -8.40
N TYR A 212 -10.38 7.53 -9.72
CA TYR A 212 -11.48 7.55 -10.68
C TYR A 212 -12.14 6.17 -10.90
N MET A 213 -11.51 5.09 -10.41
CA MET A 213 -11.90 3.71 -10.73
C MET A 213 -13.16 3.21 -10.01
N ASP A 214 -13.73 4.00 -9.11
CA ASP A 214 -14.95 3.61 -8.43
C ASP A 214 -15.83 4.84 -8.10
N PRO A 215 -16.85 5.12 -8.95
CA PRO A 215 -17.82 6.18 -8.72
C PRO A 215 -18.63 5.99 -7.43
N LEU A 216 -18.72 4.74 -6.93
CA LEU A 216 -19.35 4.37 -5.67
C LEU A 216 -18.34 4.29 -4.51
N SER A 217 -17.02 4.29 -4.79
CA SER A 217 -16.04 4.53 -3.75
C SER A 217 -16.27 5.93 -3.25
N ARG A 218 -16.89 5.93 -2.08
CA ARG A 218 -17.12 7.08 -1.26
C ARG A 218 -15.73 7.67 -0.96
N LYS A 219 -15.26 8.61 -1.79
CA LYS A 219 -14.36 9.76 -1.50
C LYS A 219 -13.45 9.65 -0.27
N ASP A 220 -12.49 8.73 -0.23
CA ASP A 220 -11.42 8.72 0.78
C ASP A 220 -10.04 8.83 0.09
N PRO A 221 -9.68 10.05 -0.37
CA PRO A 221 -8.47 10.25 -1.16
C PRO A 221 -7.20 9.94 -0.36
N LEU A 222 -7.22 10.06 0.97
CA LEU A 222 -6.06 9.74 1.80
C LEU A 222 -5.97 8.23 2.04
N GLY A 223 -7.11 7.60 2.37
CA GLY A 223 -7.21 6.14 2.53
C GLY A 223 -6.76 5.38 1.29
N ASP A 224 -7.36 5.69 0.15
CA ASP A 224 -7.03 5.04 -1.12
C ASP A 224 -5.55 5.26 -1.49
N THR A 225 -5.04 6.49 -1.31
CA THR A 225 -3.65 6.81 -1.67
C THR A 225 -2.64 6.03 -0.84
N TYR A 226 -2.78 5.95 0.50
CA TYR A 226 -1.81 5.19 1.29
C TYR A 226 -1.89 3.69 1.01
N HIS A 227 -3.10 3.17 0.73
CA HIS A 227 -3.33 1.77 0.33
C HIS A 227 -2.63 1.46 -0.99
N TYR A 228 -2.81 2.33 -1.99
CA TYR A 228 -2.13 2.21 -3.28
C TYR A 228 -0.62 2.13 -3.10
N TRP A 229 -0.02 3.07 -2.36
CA TRP A 229 1.43 3.12 -2.18
C TRP A 229 1.97 1.94 -1.34
N ALA A 230 1.21 1.45 -0.36
CA ALA A 230 1.56 0.23 0.36
C ALA A 230 1.68 -0.96 -0.59
N GLN A 231 0.69 -1.11 -1.46
CA GLN A 231 0.54 -2.24 -2.36
C GLN A 231 1.54 -2.15 -3.52
N TYR A 232 1.75 -0.95 -4.04
CA TYR A 232 2.80 -0.64 -5.01
C TYR A 232 4.18 -1.03 -4.48
N SER A 233 4.52 -0.61 -3.26
CA SER A 233 5.77 -0.99 -2.59
C SER A 233 5.89 -2.51 -2.43
N ALA A 234 4.80 -3.17 -2.01
CA ALA A 234 4.76 -4.62 -1.88
C ALA A 234 5.00 -5.35 -3.22
N GLY A 235 4.43 -4.84 -4.32
CA GLY A 235 4.60 -5.38 -5.66
C GLY A 235 6.04 -5.31 -6.14
N MET A 236 6.69 -4.15 -5.92
CA MET A 236 8.11 -3.98 -6.24
C MET A 236 8.99 -4.95 -5.43
N ILE A 237 8.76 -5.06 -4.12
CA ILE A 237 9.54 -5.93 -3.24
C ILE A 237 9.39 -7.40 -3.63
N ALA A 238 8.15 -7.85 -3.89
CA ALA A 238 7.88 -9.21 -4.35
C ALA A 238 8.59 -9.50 -5.67
N HIS A 239 8.59 -8.54 -6.59
CA HIS A 239 9.27 -8.68 -7.87
C HIS A 239 10.80 -8.78 -7.70
N PHE A 240 11.44 -7.83 -7.01
CA PHE A 240 12.90 -7.81 -6.87
C PHE A 240 13.44 -9.02 -6.09
N LYS A 241 12.68 -9.57 -5.13
CA LYS A 241 13.09 -10.74 -4.33
C LYS A 241 12.76 -12.10 -4.99
N ARG A 242 12.12 -12.11 -6.16
CA ARG A 242 11.64 -13.35 -6.79
C ARG A 242 12.76 -14.30 -7.21
N LYS A 243 13.94 -13.77 -7.59
CA LYS A 243 15.11 -14.57 -7.98
C LYS A 243 15.73 -15.28 -6.76
N ASP A 244 15.83 -14.58 -5.63
CA ASP A 244 16.42 -15.12 -4.40
C ASP A 244 15.47 -16.08 -3.67
N THR A 245 14.18 -15.75 -3.67
CA THR A 245 13.17 -16.42 -2.82
C THR A 245 11.82 -16.56 -3.53
N PRO A 246 11.71 -17.36 -4.59
CA PRO A 246 10.54 -17.39 -5.47
C PRO A 246 9.24 -17.78 -4.75
N VAL A 247 9.28 -18.80 -3.88
CA VAL A 247 8.10 -19.26 -3.13
C VAL A 247 7.59 -18.21 -2.16
N LYS A 248 8.50 -17.59 -1.40
CA LYS A 248 8.15 -16.53 -0.42
C LYS A 248 7.62 -15.28 -1.12
N SER A 249 8.24 -14.89 -2.24
CA SER A 249 7.81 -13.75 -3.05
C SER A 249 6.42 -13.96 -3.63
N LYS A 250 6.12 -15.18 -4.12
CA LYS A 250 4.77 -15.55 -4.56
C LYS A 250 3.77 -15.45 -3.42
N PHE A 251 4.06 -16.04 -2.26
CA PHE A 251 3.17 -15.97 -1.10
C PHE A 251 2.92 -14.51 -0.66
N PHE A 252 3.96 -13.70 -0.61
CA PHE A 252 3.87 -12.28 -0.26
C PHE A 252 2.98 -11.52 -1.24
N TYR A 253 3.16 -11.69 -2.56
CA TYR A 253 2.28 -11.12 -3.57
C TYR A 253 0.81 -11.53 -3.37
N LEU A 254 0.56 -12.83 -3.15
CA LEU A 254 -0.80 -13.35 -2.93
C LEU A 254 -1.46 -12.77 -1.69
N PHE A 255 -0.69 -12.60 -0.63
CA PHE A 255 -1.15 -12.03 0.63
C PHE A 255 -1.64 -10.58 0.41
N PHE A 256 -0.83 -9.74 -0.25
CA PHE A 256 -1.19 -8.36 -0.55
C PHE A 256 -2.34 -8.25 -1.56
N TYR A 257 -2.38 -9.11 -2.59
CA TYR A 257 -3.44 -9.14 -3.60
C TYR A 257 -4.82 -9.48 -3.02
N ASN A 258 -4.85 -10.37 -2.02
CA ASN A 258 -6.08 -10.85 -1.38
C ASN A 258 -6.34 -10.21 -0.01
N GLY A 259 -5.44 -9.36 0.49
CA GLY A 259 -5.49 -8.83 1.85
C GLY A 259 -6.83 -8.19 2.20
N ALA A 260 -7.36 -7.33 1.33
CA ALA A 260 -8.68 -6.71 1.54
C ALA A 260 -9.83 -7.74 1.63
N ASN A 261 -9.81 -8.78 0.78
CA ASN A 261 -10.83 -9.85 0.84
C ASN A 261 -10.70 -10.65 2.14
N MET A 262 -9.46 -10.96 2.55
CA MET A 262 -9.19 -11.71 3.78
C MET A 262 -9.64 -10.92 5.01
N MET A 263 -9.31 -9.64 5.08
CA MET A 263 -9.71 -8.77 6.19
C MET A 263 -11.24 -8.62 6.26
N HIS A 264 -11.91 -8.42 5.12
CA HIS A 264 -13.36 -8.38 5.09
C HIS A 264 -13.99 -9.69 5.58
N LEU A 265 -13.47 -10.84 5.14
CA LEU A 265 -13.95 -12.15 5.62
C LEU A 265 -13.76 -12.30 7.13
N VAL A 266 -12.60 -11.92 7.67
CA VAL A 266 -12.33 -11.98 9.12
C VAL A 266 -13.30 -11.09 9.88
N HIS A 267 -13.45 -9.82 9.48
CA HIS A 267 -14.32 -8.86 10.16
C HIS A 267 -15.79 -9.25 10.09
N ASP A 268 -16.30 -9.54 8.90
CA ASP A 268 -17.71 -9.81 8.67
C ASP A 268 -18.15 -11.19 9.18
N LYS A 269 -17.32 -12.22 8.97
CA LYS A 269 -17.70 -13.61 9.26
C LYS A 269 -17.20 -14.11 10.60
N MET A 270 -16.02 -13.66 11.06
CA MET A 270 -15.43 -14.16 12.29
C MET A 270 -15.67 -13.23 13.48
N LEU A 271 -15.69 -11.91 13.26
CA LEU A 271 -15.86 -10.92 14.33
C LEU A 271 -17.27 -10.34 14.39
N GLY A 272 -18.15 -10.64 13.42
CA GLY A 272 -19.51 -10.10 13.35
C GLY A 272 -19.57 -8.58 13.16
N ASN A 273 -18.44 -7.96 12.79
CA ASN A 273 -18.27 -6.52 12.65
C ASN A 273 -18.13 -6.20 11.16
N ALA A 274 -19.27 -6.04 10.48
CA ALA A 274 -19.27 -5.73 9.06
C ALA A 274 -18.41 -4.50 8.75
N VAL A 275 -17.45 -4.64 7.84
CA VAL A 275 -16.65 -3.51 7.36
C VAL A 275 -17.53 -2.64 6.48
N LEU A 276 -18.20 -1.66 7.09
CA LEU A 276 -19.17 -0.78 6.42
C LEU A 276 -18.54 0.13 5.36
N PHE A 277 -17.21 0.37 5.43
CA PHE A 277 -16.47 1.31 4.58
C PHE A 277 -15.04 0.80 4.32
N GLY A 278 -14.40 1.21 3.21
CA GLY A 278 -12.95 0.99 3.02
C GLY A 278 -12.55 -0.33 2.37
N LEU A 279 -13.38 -0.88 1.47
CA LEU A 279 -12.98 -2.03 0.65
C LEU A 279 -12.06 -1.54 -0.50
N HIS A 280 -10.81 -1.24 -0.17
CA HIS A 280 -9.80 -0.69 -1.09
C HIS A 280 -9.31 -1.69 -2.15
N LYS A 281 -9.96 -2.84 -2.33
CA LYS A 281 -9.56 -3.95 -3.20
C LYS A 281 -9.12 -3.53 -4.61
N LYS A 282 -9.86 -2.62 -5.26
CA LYS A 282 -9.52 -2.15 -6.61
C LYS A 282 -8.22 -1.35 -6.60
N VAL A 283 -8.06 -0.48 -5.61
CA VAL A 283 -6.87 0.36 -5.41
C VAL A 283 -5.68 -0.51 -5.00
N ASP A 284 -5.88 -1.47 -4.11
CA ASP A 284 -4.86 -2.40 -3.67
C ASP A 284 -4.31 -3.23 -4.84
N ARG A 285 -5.20 -3.83 -5.63
CA ARG A 285 -4.81 -4.62 -6.81
C ARG A 285 -4.12 -3.77 -7.87
N LEU A 286 -4.58 -2.53 -8.09
CA LEU A 286 -3.91 -1.60 -9.00
C LEU A 286 -2.50 -1.27 -8.52
N GLY A 287 -2.35 -0.88 -7.25
CA GLY A 287 -1.05 -0.56 -6.66
C GLY A 287 -0.08 -1.74 -6.81
N LEU A 288 -0.50 -2.93 -6.37
CA LEU A 288 0.31 -4.14 -6.43
C LEU A 288 0.79 -4.49 -7.85
N ARG A 289 -0.13 -4.47 -8.83
CA ARG A 289 0.21 -4.75 -10.23
C ARG A 289 1.12 -3.69 -10.83
N MET A 290 0.88 -2.41 -10.54
CA MET A 290 1.72 -1.30 -10.98
C MET A 290 3.14 -1.42 -10.42
N GLY A 291 3.27 -1.75 -9.13
CA GLY A 291 4.56 -1.98 -8.50
C GLY A 291 5.36 -3.09 -9.18
N VAL A 292 4.72 -4.22 -9.53
CA VAL A 292 5.37 -5.30 -10.30
C VAL A 292 5.81 -4.82 -11.68
N LYS A 293 4.92 -4.17 -12.45
CA LYS A 293 5.22 -3.69 -13.82
C LYS A 293 6.35 -2.66 -13.86
N ILE A 294 6.40 -1.78 -12.88
CA ILE A 294 7.49 -0.80 -12.77
C ILE A 294 8.79 -1.48 -12.37
N ALA A 295 8.75 -2.43 -11.44
CA ALA A 295 9.93 -3.22 -11.09
C ALA A 295 10.47 -4.03 -12.28
N GLU A 296 9.59 -4.60 -13.12
CA GLU A 296 9.95 -5.26 -14.39
C GLU A 296 10.65 -4.29 -15.35
N TRP A 297 10.09 -3.10 -15.52
CA TRP A 297 10.65 -2.08 -16.39
C TRP A 297 12.02 -1.58 -15.89
N ILE A 298 12.17 -1.38 -14.58
CA ILE A 298 13.45 -1.02 -13.95
C ILE A 298 14.49 -2.12 -14.20
N GLU A 299 14.14 -3.39 -13.97
CA GLU A 299 15.04 -4.52 -14.23
C GLU A 299 15.46 -4.65 -15.68
N SER A 300 14.57 -4.41 -16.65
CA SER A 300 14.92 -4.52 -18.08
C SER A 300 15.85 -3.41 -18.55
N ARG A 301 15.87 -2.27 -17.86
CA ARG A 301 16.75 -1.12 -18.15
C ARG A 301 18.12 -1.21 -17.46
N SER A 302 18.22 -1.88 -16.31
CA SER A 302 19.51 -2.12 -15.63
C SER A 302 20.34 -3.25 -16.26
N ALA A 303 19.78 -4.00 -17.21
CA ALA A 303 20.44 -5.11 -17.89
C ALA A 303 21.14 -4.71 -19.21
N ILE A 304 21.14 -3.40 -19.51
CA ILE A 304 21.82 -2.76 -20.65
C ILE A 304 23.04 -2.02 -20.09
#